data_AF-A0A6V2VTY6-F1
#
_entry.id   AF-A0A6V2VTY6-F1
#
_cell.length_a   1.000
_cell.length_b   1.000
_cell.length_c   1.000
_cell.angle_alpha   90.00
_cell.angle_beta   90.00
_cell.angle_gamma   90.00
#
_symmetry.space_group_name_H-M   'P 1'
#
loop_
_entity.id
_entity.type
_entity.pdbx_description
1 polymer ?
#
loop_
_entity_poly.entity_id
_entity_poly.type
_entity_poly.pdbx_seq_one_letter_code
_entity_poly.pdbx_strand_id
1 'polypeptide(L)'
;MSSAPPETLVLRFIPHPSPVAARWVAAVRHCQAAGLGIKYKRRCYSFPRDARTPASVAADIAASVEVLNAHEPGVVSADLLPAALRPAPEAAAASAKAQSKAAGMPLVVVAVPVAPPPALSAAAEDATEESVAAVGATVAAAEDAASTELSQEQLNGLHKRFEVLRGSIEAPAPFFACAPPPVQEALQDFNLHIHRLEDLHRQAERLAMGKRPTPRIVVAFDPRRPRTPLSDGEMRHFTVRMEFGAVYLNYCVVGKHLMELFQDDDEDECGDENVRPQRTMSADAQCYFGPSMSEEEAAQKLSDFHDWLRASPHRRRSWCPLEQQQLALGRIPVAALDRSHPSIAGLSEEQIVDKIADFQELCSLRVVPHARLQQRPGP
;
A
#
# COMPACT_ATOMS: atom_id res chain seq x y z
N MET A 1 7.65 12.19 -35.99
CA MET A 1 8.43 11.11 -35.34
C MET A 1 7.47 10.32 -34.47
N SER A 2 7.10 9.11 -34.88
CA SER A 2 6.24 8.23 -34.07
C SER A 2 7.11 7.65 -32.96
N SER A 3 6.96 8.14 -31.72
CA SER A 3 7.64 7.53 -30.57
C SER A 3 7.16 6.09 -30.43
N ALA A 4 8.08 5.14 -30.29
CA ALA A 4 7.72 3.76 -29.97
C ALA A 4 6.81 3.75 -28.73
N PRO A 5 5.78 2.88 -28.67
CA PRO A 5 4.94 2.78 -27.49
C PRO A 5 5.83 2.44 -26.28
N PRO A 6 5.55 3.03 -25.11
CA PRO A 6 6.34 2.77 -23.92
C PRO A 6 6.28 1.28 -23.58
N GLU A 7 7.46 0.69 -23.34
CA GLU A 7 7.59 -0.71 -22.96
C GLU A 7 6.74 -0.99 -21.71
N THR A 8 5.94 -2.05 -21.77
CA THR A 8 4.93 -2.37 -20.76
C THR A 8 5.25 -3.72 -20.15
N LEU A 9 5.28 -3.81 -18.82
CA LEU A 9 5.39 -5.09 -18.13
C LEU A 9 4.00 -5.67 -17.87
N VAL A 10 3.80 -6.95 -18.18
CA VAL A 10 2.55 -7.66 -17.88
C VAL A 10 2.77 -8.68 -16.75
N LEU A 11 2.10 -8.49 -15.62
CA LEU A 11 2.11 -9.44 -14.51
C LEU A 11 0.88 -10.34 -14.59
N ARG A 12 1.10 -11.66 -14.67
CA ARG A 12 0.03 -12.65 -14.73
C ARG A 12 -0.25 -13.23 -13.35
N PHE A 13 -1.51 -13.21 -12.92
CA PHE A 13 -1.96 -13.78 -11.65
C PHE A 13 -3.05 -14.83 -11.86
N ILE A 14 -3.04 -15.90 -11.09
CA ILE A 14 -4.04 -16.96 -11.09
C ILE A 14 -4.95 -16.79 -9.87
N PRO A 15 -6.26 -16.51 -10.04
CA PRO A 15 -7.21 -16.44 -8.93
C PRO A 15 -7.24 -17.73 -8.12
N HIS A 16 -7.34 -17.61 -6.80
CA HIS A 16 -7.54 -18.77 -5.94
C HIS A 16 -8.91 -19.42 -6.18
N PRO A 17 -9.04 -20.74 -5.96
CA PRO A 17 -10.32 -21.45 -6.07
C PRO A 17 -11.18 -21.21 -4.82
N SER A 18 -11.52 -19.95 -4.52
CA SER A 18 -12.38 -19.57 -3.39
C SER A 18 -13.55 -18.68 -3.82
N PRO A 19 -14.68 -18.69 -3.09
CA PRO A 19 -15.82 -17.81 -3.38
C PRO A 19 -15.46 -16.32 -3.39
N VAL A 20 -14.62 -15.88 -2.44
CA VAL A 20 -14.19 -14.47 -2.34
C VAL A 20 -13.29 -14.07 -3.51
N ALA A 21 -12.41 -14.96 -3.97
CA ALA A 21 -11.59 -14.72 -5.17
C ALA A 21 -12.46 -14.61 -6.43
N ALA A 22 -13.45 -15.49 -6.59
CA ALA A 22 -14.40 -15.43 -7.70
C ALA A 22 -15.19 -14.11 -7.71
N ARG A 23 -15.64 -13.64 -6.54
CA ARG A 23 -16.29 -12.32 -6.40
C ARG A 23 -15.36 -11.16 -6.69
N TRP A 24 -14.10 -11.24 -6.28
CA TRP A 24 -13.11 -10.22 -6.59
C TRP A 24 -12.88 -10.11 -8.10
N VAL A 25 -12.73 -11.25 -8.78
CA VAL A 25 -12.64 -11.31 -10.26
C VAL A 25 -13.88 -10.68 -10.92
N ALA A 26 -15.08 -10.95 -10.39
CA ALA A 26 -16.31 -10.33 -10.88
C ALA A 26 -16.32 -8.80 -10.66
N ALA A 27 -15.85 -8.32 -9.52
CA ALA A 27 -15.73 -6.90 -9.22
C ALA A 27 -14.74 -6.19 -10.16
N VAL A 28 -13.60 -6.82 -10.45
CA VAL A 28 -12.62 -6.30 -11.43
C VAL A 28 -13.27 -6.23 -12.83
N ARG A 29 -13.96 -7.29 -13.28
CA ARG A 29 -14.69 -7.29 -14.56
C ARG A 29 -15.73 -6.19 -14.63
N HIS A 30 -16.47 -5.95 -13.55
CA HIS A 30 -17.43 -4.87 -13.48
C HIS A 30 -16.75 -3.51 -13.68
N CYS A 31 -15.64 -3.25 -12.98
CA CYS A 31 -14.88 -2.00 -13.15
C CYS A 31 -14.39 -1.83 -14.60
N GLN A 32 -13.90 -2.91 -15.23
CA GLN A 32 -13.50 -2.88 -16.64
C GLN A 32 -14.67 -2.54 -17.58
N ALA A 33 -15.83 -3.19 -17.38
CA ALA A 33 -17.01 -2.98 -18.22
C ALA A 33 -17.61 -1.57 -18.05
N ALA A 34 -17.54 -1.02 -16.82
CA ALA A 34 -18.02 0.31 -16.49
C ALA A 34 -17.02 1.44 -16.81
N GLY A 35 -15.83 1.11 -17.36
CA GLY A 35 -14.80 2.11 -17.65
C GLY A 35 -14.19 2.76 -16.40
N LEU A 36 -14.27 2.09 -15.25
CA LEU A 36 -13.68 2.54 -14.00
C LEU A 36 -12.18 2.23 -14.01
N GLY A 37 -11.37 3.26 -14.21
CA GLY A 37 -9.92 3.14 -14.28
C GLY A 37 -9.24 3.00 -12.93
N ILE A 38 -7.91 2.83 -12.97
CA ILE A 38 -7.05 2.93 -11.80
C ILE A 38 -6.98 4.40 -11.37
N LYS A 39 -7.31 4.66 -10.12
CA LYS A 39 -7.31 5.99 -9.51
C LYS A 39 -5.90 6.50 -9.28
N TYR A 40 -5.05 5.67 -8.68
CA TYR A 40 -3.69 6.03 -8.29
C TYR A 40 -2.68 5.15 -9.02
N LYS A 41 -2.01 5.70 -10.01
CA LYS A 41 -1.09 4.93 -10.85
C LYS A 41 0.26 4.67 -10.18
N ARG A 42 0.70 5.54 -9.26
CA ARG A 42 2.05 5.52 -8.67
C ARG A 42 2.08 4.95 -7.24
N ARG A 43 1.38 3.82 -7.04
CA ARG A 43 1.30 3.10 -5.75
C ARG A 43 2.13 1.81 -5.74
N CYS A 44 3.31 1.86 -6.34
CA CYS A 44 4.37 0.87 -6.19
C CYS A 44 5.28 1.32 -5.05
N TYR A 45 5.52 0.49 -4.04
CA TYR A 45 6.26 0.82 -2.82
C TYR A 45 7.44 -0.13 -2.63
N SER A 46 8.53 0.38 -2.03
CA SER A 46 9.69 -0.39 -1.58
C SER A 46 10.42 -1.21 -2.65
N PHE A 47 10.32 -0.84 -3.93
CA PHE A 47 11.07 -1.48 -5.01
C PHE A 47 12.51 -0.95 -5.08
N PRO A 48 13.52 -1.80 -5.35
CA PRO A 48 14.91 -1.36 -5.54
C PRO A 48 14.97 -0.53 -6.83
N ARG A 49 15.27 0.77 -6.77
CA ARG A 49 15.15 1.79 -7.85
C ARG A 49 13.92 2.70 -7.77
N ASP A 50 13.17 2.68 -6.67
CA ASP A 50 12.34 3.84 -6.33
C ASP A 50 13.26 5.03 -5.99
N ALA A 51 13.31 6.04 -6.86
CA ALA A 51 14.19 7.21 -6.70
C ALA A 51 13.74 8.19 -5.60
N ARG A 52 12.57 7.96 -4.99
CA ARG A 52 12.05 8.81 -3.92
C ARG A 52 12.81 8.58 -2.62
N THR A 53 13.31 9.67 -2.06
CA THR A 53 13.91 9.75 -0.73
C THR A 53 12.91 10.32 0.29
N PRO A 54 13.11 10.11 1.60
CA PRO A 54 12.30 10.74 2.63
C PRO A 54 12.16 12.26 2.44
N ALA A 55 13.27 12.95 2.15
CA ALA A 55 13.28 14.39 1.88
C ALA A 55 12.43 14.78 0.65
N SER A 56 12.52 14.02 -0.45
CA SER A 56 11.70 14.31 -1.65
C SER A 56 10.19 14.15 -1.38
N VAL A 57 9.81 13.14 -0.59
CA VAL A 57 8.41 12.88 -0.25
C VAL A 57 7.90 13.91 0.76
N ALA A 58 8.74 14.33 1.71
CA ALA A 58 8.41 15.41 2.64
C ALA A 58 8.17 16.74 1.90
N ALA A 59 8.94 17.02 0.83
CA ALA A 59 8.69 18.16 -0.04
C ALA A 59 7.35 18.04 -0.79
N ASP A 60 6.98 16.84 -1.26
CA ASP A 60 5.67 16.59 -1.88
C ASP A 60 4.50 16.79 -0.89
N ILE A 61 4.70 16.43 0.39
CA ILE A 61 3.75 16.72 1.49
C ILE A 61 3.61 18.23 1.65
N ALA A 62 4.72 18.96 1.76
CA ALA A 62 4.72 20.42 1.93
C ALA A 62 4.03 21.14 0.75
N ALA A 63 4.29 20.70 -0.49
CA ALA A 63 3.62 21.24 -1.68
C ALA A 63 2.10 20.99 -1.64
N SER A 64 1.67 19.84 -1.14
CA SER A 64 0.24 19.56 -0.95
C SER A 64 -0.36 20.50 0.10
N VAL A 65 0.34 20.71 1.22
CA VAL A 65 -0.06 21.65 2.29
C VAL A 65 -0.18 23.08 1.78
N GLU A 66 0.72 23.54 0.92
CA GLU A 66 0.64 24.87 0.31
C GLU A 66 -0.65 25.06 -0.49
N VAL A 67 -1.02 24.07 -1.32
CA VAL A 67 -2.28 24.11 -2.09
C VAL A 67 -3.50 24.13 -1.17
N LEU A 68 -3.50 23.34 -0.10
CA LEU A 68 -4.59 23.29 0.88
C LEU A 68 -4.73 24.63 1.62
N ASN A 69 -3.63 25.18 2.11
CA ASN A 69 -3.60 26.45 2.83
C ASN A 69 -3.88 27.66 1.94
N ALA A 70 -3.58 27.60 0.64
CA ALA A 70 -3.98 28.63 -0.32
C ALA A 70 -5.50 28.63 -0.55
N HIS A 71 -6.17 27.48 -0.41
CA HIS A 71 -7.63 27.39 -0.50
C HIS A 71 -8.32 27.85 0.79
N GLU A 72 -7.82 27.40 1.95
CA GLU A 72 -8.30 27.80 3.27
C GLU A 72 -7.09 28.04 4.21
N PRO A 73 -6.75 29.30 4.51
CA PRO A 73 -5.56 29.62 5.30
C PRO A 73 -5.54 28.94 6.67
N GLY A 74 -4.41 28.31 7.01
CA GLY A 74 -4.23 27.62 8.29
C GLY A 74 -4.96 26.27 8.37
N VAL A 75 -5.53 25.79 7.27
CA VAL A 75 -6.20 24.49 7.23
C VAL A 75 -5.23 23.33 7.50
N VAL A 76 -3.93 23.47 7.31
CA VAL A 76 -2.94 22.56 7.88
C VAL A 76 -1.93 23.39 8.66
N SER A 77 -1.76 23.08 9.95
CA SER A 77 -0.84 23.81 10.81
C SER A 77 0.60 23.69 10.32
N ALA A 78 1.31 24.81 10.25
CA ALA A 78 2.72 24.84 9.87
C ALA A 78 3.60 24.07 10.88
N ASP A 79 3.14 23.88 12.11
CA ASP A 79 3.88 23.14 13.13
C ASP A 79 3.94 21.63 12.87
N LEU A 80 3.03 21.12 12.02
CA LEU A 80 3.09 19.73 11.53
C LEU A 80 4.17 19.52 10.47
N LEU A 81 4.86 20.58 10.03
CA LEU A 81 5.98 20.51 9.09
C LEU A 81 7.31 20.84 9.79
N PRO A 82 8.42 20.19 9.40
CA PRO A 82 9.75 20.58 9.84
C PRO A 82 10.02 22.03 9.44
N ALA A 83 10.78 22.76 10.26
CA ALA A 83 11.06 24.18 10.03
C ALA A 83 11.60 24.46 8.61
N ALA A 84 12.42 23.55 8.08
CA ALA A 84 12.98 23.59 6.72
C ALA A 84 11.93 23.60 5.59
N LEU A 85 10.74 23.05 5.86
CA LEU A 85 9.66 22.87 4.88
C LEU A 85 8.47 23.79 5.14
N ARG A 86 8.55 24.66 6.16
CA ARG A 86 7.47 25.60 6.46
C ARG A 86 7.39 26.66 5.37
N PRO A 87 6.20 26.97 4.84
CA PRO A 87 6.04 28.09 3.93
C PRO A 87 6.50 29.38 4.63
N ALA A 88 7.30 30.20 3.92
CA ALA A 88 7.79 31.46 4.47
C ALA A 88 6.61 32.36 4.87
N PRO A 89 6.69 33.08 6.00
CA PRO A 89 5.55 33.83 6.55
C PRO A 89 5.00 34.96 5.66
N GLU A 90 5.64 35.30 4.53
CA GLU A 90 5.13 36.29 3.57
C GLU A 90 5.45 35.93 2.11
N ALA A 91 4.60 35.14 1.46
CA ALA A 91 4.49 35.10 -0.01
C ALA A 91 3.23 34.34 -0.48
N ALA A 92 2.04 34.74 -0.02
CA ALA A 92 0.79 34.29 -0.63
C ALA A 92 0.52 35.11 -1.92
N ALA A 93 1.24 34.82 -3.00
CA ALA A 93 0.83 35.06 -4.40
C ALA A 93 1.97 34.73 -5.39
N ALA A 94 1.94 33.56 -6.03
CA ALA A 94 2.21 33.37 -7.47
C ALA A 94 2.23 31.88 -7.86
N SER A 95 1.19 31.47 -8.58
CA SER A 95 1.11 30.42 -9.61
C SER A 95 2.20 29.33 -9.72
N ALA A 96 1.77 28.09 -9.44
CA ALA A 96 1.86 26.87 -10.27
C ALA A 96 2.93 26.80 -11.39
N LYS A 97 3.91 25.91 -11.21
CA LYS A 97 4.20 24.72 -12.05
C LYS A 97 5.57 24.13 -11.69
N ALA A 98 5.59 22.97 -11.06
CA ALA A 98 6.71 22.05 -11.12
C ALA A 98 6.25 20.61 -10.81
N GLN A 99 5.55 19.97 -11.75
CA GLN A 99 5.47 18.51 -11.72
C GLN A 99 6.79 17.95 -12.26
N SER A 100 7.61 17.42 -11.35
CA SER A 100 8.79 16.62 -11.69
C SER A 100 8.33 15.36 -12.44
N LYS A 101 8.68 15.32 -13.74
CA LYS A 101 8.33 14.25 -14.66
C LYS A 101 9.41 13.16 -14.63
N ALA A 102 9.48 12.39 -13.53
CA ALA A 102 10.15 11.11 -13.56
C ALA A 102 9.28 10.11 -14.33
N ALA A 103 9.76 9.68 -15.50
CA ALA A 103 9.08 8.77 -16.41
C ALA A 103 9.30 7.32 -15.94
N GLY A 104 8.35 6.78 -15.17
CA GLY A 104 8.27 5.34 -14.91
C GLY A 104 7.57 4.62 -16.06
N MET A 105 8.00 3.41 -16.37
CA MET A 105 7.43 2.61 -17.45
C MET A 105 6.05 2.01 -17.06
N PRO A 106 5.12 1.85 -18.01
CA PRO A 106 3.77 1.35 -17.75
C PRO A 106 3.74 -0.12 -17.29
N LEU A 107 2.95 -0.43 -16.27
CA LEU A 107 2.68 -1.78 -15.77
C LEU A 107 1.22 -2.17 -16.01
N VAL A 108 0.99 -3.36 -16.56
CA VAL A 108 -0.34 -3.94 -16.75
C VAL A 108 -0.44 -5.21 -15.89
N VAL A 109 -1.38 -5.23 -14.95
CA VAL A 109 -1.66 -6.41 -14.14
C VAL A 109 -2.81 -7.19 -14.79
N VAL A 110 -2.62 -8.49 -14.99
CA VAL A 110 -3.58 -9.36 -15.66
C VAL A 110 -3.89 -10.57 -14.77
N ALA A 111 -5.16 -10.72 -14.37
CA ALA A 111 -5.65 -11.89 -13.68
C ALA A 111 -6.25 -12.91 -14.67
N VAL A 112 -5.91 -14.18 -14.51
CA VAL A 112 -6.17 -15.28 -15.43
C VAL A 112 -6.72 -16.49 -14.68
N PRO A 113 -8.00 -16.84 -14.82
CA PRO A 113 -8.53 -18.05 -14.21
C PRO A 113 -7.97 -19.32 -14.88
N VAL A 114 -7.44 -20.25 -14.08
CA VAL A 114 -6.99 -21.58 -14.51
C VAL A 114 -7.64 -22.64 -13.60
N ALA A 115 -8.04 -23.77 -14.17
CA ALA A 115 -8.56 -24.94 -13.45
C ALA A 115 -7.41 -25.71 -12.73
N PRO A 116 -7.68 -26.46 -11.64
CA PRO A 116 -6.62 -26.99 -10.78
C PRO A 116 -5.94 -28.24 -11.38
N PRO A 117 -4.60 -28.35 -11.31
CA PRO A 117 -3.87 -29.61 -11.44
C PRO A 117 -3.48 -30.19 -10.06
N PRO A 118 -3.13 -31.51 -9.98
CA PRO A 118 -2.97 -32.24 -8.73
C PRO A 118 -1.62 -31.98 -8.03
N ALA A 119 -1.60 -32.26 -6.72
CA ALA A 119 -0.48 -32.04 -5.81
C ALA A 119 0.68 -33.03 -6.02
N LEU A 120 1.92 -32.57 -5.81
CA LEU A 120 3.10 -33.42 -5.58
C LEU A 120 4.09 -32.75 -4.61
N SER A 121 4.89 -33.62 -3.98
CA SER A 121 5.47 -33.53 -2.63
C SER A 121 6.83 -32.84 -2.51
N ALA A 122 7.17 -32.57 -1.25
CA ALA A 122 8.41 -31.99 -0.74
C ALA A 122 9.69 -32.78 -1.04
N ALA A 123 10.79 -32.04 -1.19
CA ALA A 123 12.13 -32.44 -0.81
C ALA A 123 12.91 -31.18 -0.38
N ALA A 124 13.59 -31.30 0.76
CA ALA A 124 14.50 -30.32 1.34
C ALA A 124 15.83 -30.27 0.57
N GLU A 125 16.59 -29.18 0.70
CA GLU A 125 17.97 -29.26 1.18
C GLU A 125 18.59 -27.88 1.48
N ASP A 126 19.61 -27.98 2.33
CA ASP A 126 20.36 -27.03 3.14
C ASP A 126 21.39 -26.21 2.34
N ALA A 127 21.74 -24.99 2.81
CA ALA A 127 22.99 -24.30 2.48
C ALA A 127 23.21 -23.02 3.32
N THR A 128 23.89 -23.19 4.46
CA THR A 128 25.02 -22.40 5.01
C THR A 128 25.14 -20.88 4.78
N GLU A 129 25.15 -20.14 5.89
CA GLU A 129 25.68 -18.77 6.06
C GLU A 129 27.22 -18.73 6.05
N GLU A 130 27.82 -17.70 5.43
CA GLU A 130 29.01 -17.03 6.01
C GLU A 130 29.27 -15.60 5.47
N SER A 131 29.44 -14.69 6.42
CA SER A 131 30.23 -13.44 6.50
C SER A 131 30.19 -12.38 5.39
N VAL A 132 29.89 -11.13 5.79
CA VAL A 132 30.88 -10.02 5.76
C VAL A 132 30.55 -9.05 6.90
N ALA A 133 31.57 -8.75 7.72
CA ALA A 133 31.53 -7.81 8.82
C ALA A 133 31.89 -6.37 8.42
N ALA A 134 31.42 -5.46 9.27
CA ALA A 134 31.99 -4.16 9.63
C ALA A 134 31.90 -2.99 8.63
N VAL A 135 31.00 -2.05 8.91
CA VAL A 135 31.38 -0.63 9.12
C VAL A 135 30.50 -0.07 10.24
N GLY A 136 31.13 0.30 11.34
CA GLY A 136 30.51 0.99 12.47
C GLY A 136 31.20 2.32 12.75
N ALA A 137 30.39 3.24 13.27
CA ALA A 137 30.73 4.52 13.91
C ALA A 137 31.03 5.72 13.01
N THR A 138 30.04 6.61 12.90
CA THR A 138 30.02 8.06 13.23
C THR A 138 28.70 8.58 12.64
N VAL A 139 27.81 9.29 13.34
CA VAL A 139 27.98 10.59 13.97
C VAL A 139 26.88 10.76 15.03
N ALA A 140 27.27 10.96 16.28
CA ALA A 140 26.50 11.78 17.22
C ALA A 140 27.18 13.16 17.27
N ALA A 141 26.38 14.21 17.43
CA ALA A 141 26.73 15.64 17.42
C ALA A 141 26.68 16.35 16.05
N ALA A 142 25.45 16.57 15.56
CA ALA A 142 25.08 17.74 14.75
C ALA A 142 23.54 17.99 14.83
N GLU A 143 22.97 17.94 16.03
CA GLU A 143 21.57 18.32 16.27
C GLU A 143 21.48 19.84 16.45
N ASP A 144 21.40 20.59 15.34
CA ASP A 144 20.60 21.83 15.22
C ASP A 144 20.53 22.39 13.77
N ALA A 145 20.71 21.54 12.75
CA ALA A 145 20.58 21.93 11.35
C ALA A 145 19.30 21.35 10.75
N ALA A 146 18.24 22.16 10.75
CA ALA A 146 17.01 22.06 9.95
C ALA A 146 16.76 20.70 9.26
N SER A 147 16.41 19.68 10.07
CA SER A 147 16.00 18.38 9.52
C SER A 147 14.78 18.57 8.61
N THR A 148 14.80 17.91 7.46
CA THR A 148 13.65 17.81 6.55
C THR A 148 12.81 16.56 6.84
N GLU A 149 13.22 15.76 7.84
CA GLU A 149 12.54 14.54 8.23
C GLU A 149 11.35 14.85 9.15
N LEU A 150 10.21 14.24 8.83
CA LEU A 150 8.99 14.29 9.63
C LEU A 150 9.03 13.19 10.69
N SER A 151 8.80 13.53 11.96
CA SER A 151 8.67 12.54 13.02
C SER A 151 7.37 11.72 12.88
N GLN A 152 7.29 10.56 13.54
CA GLN A 152 6.06 9.76 13.57
C GLN A 152 4.87 10.55 14.16
N GLU A 153 5.11 11.36 15.20
CA GLU A 153 4.10 12.25 15.78
C GLU A 153 3.57 13.27 14.76
N GLN A 154 4.46 13.86 13.96
CA GLN A 154 4.06 14.78 12.89
C GLN A 154 3.26 14.05 11.80
N LEU A 155 3.68 12.85 11.38
CA LEU A 155 2.94 12.03 10.41
C LEU A 155 1.54 11.65 10.92
N ASN A 156 1.42 11.27 12.20
CA ASN A 156 0.14 11.00 12.85
C ASN A 156 -0.75 12.26 12.85
N GLY A 157 -0.19 13.42 13.19
CA GLY A 157 -0.91 14.70 13.14
C GLY A 157 -1.40 15.06 11.73
N LEU A 158 -0.57 14.83 10.70
CA LEU A 158 -0.92 15.04 9.30
C LEU A 158 -2.04 14.08 8.84
N HIS A 159 -1.99 12.80 9.22
CA HIS A 159 -3.03 11.81 8.96
C HIS A 159 -4.37 12.20 9.57
N LYS A 160 -4.37 12.54 10.86
CA LYS A 160 -5.57 13.00 11.56
C LYS A 160 -6.16 14.22 10.88
N ARG A 161 -5.31 15.14 10.40
CA ARG A 161 -5.80 16.30 9.66
C ARG A 161 -6.42 15.92 8.32
N PHE A 162 -5.82 15.00 7.56
CA PHE A 162 -6.43 14.46 6.34
C PHE A 162 -7.82 13.90 6.61
N GLU A 163 -8.00 13.10 7.65
CA GLU A 163 -9.30 12.51 8.02
C GLU A 163 -10.37 13.57 8.25
N VAL A 164 -10.03 14.63 9.00
CA VAL A 164 -10.95 15.76 9.26
C VAL A 164 -11.33 16.50 7.97
N LEU A 165 -10.34 16.80 7.12
CA LEU A 165 -10.58 17.57 5.89
C LEU A 165 -11.33 16.79 4.83
N ARG A 166 -11.11 15.48 4.79
CA ARG A 166 -11.68 14.62 3.76
C ARG A 166 -13.05 14.08 4.19
N GLY A 167 -13.20 13.64 5.44
CA GLY A 167 -14.36 12.88 5.91
C GLY A 167 -14.39 11.42 5.43
N SER A 168 -15.56 10.79 5.43
CA SER A 168 -15.72 9.42 4.90
C SER A 168 -16.01 9.43 3.40
N ILE A 169 -16.11 8.26 2.76
CA ILE A 169 -16.43 8.20 1.32
C ILE A 169 -17.90 8.53 1.12
N GLU A 170 -18.73 8.06 2.05
CA GLU A 170 -20.18 8.17 2.06
C GLU A 170 -20.64 9.54 2.59
N ALA A 171 -19.85 10.17 3.45
CA ALA A 171 -20.10 11.48 4.05
C ALA A 171 -18.81 12.32 4.00
N PRO A 172 -18.51 12.96 2.86
CA PRO A 172 -17.36 13.85 2.75
C PRO A 172 -17.50 15.04 3.70
N ALA A 173 -16.38 15.49 4.25
CA ALA A 173 -16.36 16.67 5.11
C ALA A 173 -16.66 17.95 4.30
N PRO A 174 -17.16 19.03 4.93
CA PRO A 174 -17.50 20.27 4.24
C PRO A 174 -16.36 20.84 3.40
N PHE A 175 -15.12 20.78 3.91
CA PHE A 175 -13.93 21.20 3.18
C PHE A 175 -13.82 20.47 1.82
N PHE A 176 -13.78 19.14 1.84
CA PHE A 176 -13.64 18.35 0.61
C PHE A 176 -14.84 18.50 -0.33
N ALA A 177 -16.05 18.55 0.19
CA ALA A 177 -17.27 18.66 -0.60
C ALA A 177 -17.35 19.98 -1.39
N CYS A 178 -16.84 21.07 -0.81
CA CYS A 178 -16.85 22.41 -1.42
C CYS A 178 -15.55 22.74 -2.19
N ALA A 179 -14.47 22.00 -1.96
CA ALA A 179 -13.18 22.24 -2.59
C ALA A 179 -13.23 22.02 -4.12
N PRO A 180 -12.56 22.86 -4.93
CA PRO A 180 -12.45 22.64 -6.36
C PRO A 180 -11.58 21.41 -6.67
N PRO A 181 -11.69 20.81 -7.88
CA PRO A 181 -11.00 19.56 -8.22
C PRO A 181 -9.49 19.56 -7.93
N PRO A 182 -8.71 20.62 -8.23
CA PRO A 182 -7.27 20.63 -7.93
C PRO A 182 -6.96 20.53 -6.42
N VAL A 183 -7.81 21.09 -5.56
CA VAL A 183 -7.65 21.04 -4.10
C VAL A 183 -8.07 19.65 -3.57
N GLN A 184 -9.12 19.05 -4.15
CA GLN A 184 -9.49 17.68 -3.85
C GLN A 184 -8.40 16.68 -4.25
N GLU A 185 -7.73 16.91 -5.38
CA GLU A 185 -6.57 16.13 -5.83
C GLU A 185 -5.39 16.31 -4.87
N ALA A 186 -5.04 17.54 -4.53
CA ALA A 186 -3.98 17.84 -3.56
C ALA A 186 -4.22 17.19 -2.19
N LEU A 187 -5.46 17.19 -1.68
CA LEU A 187 -5.78 16.51 -0.42
C LEU A 187 -5.61 14.99 -0.51
N GLN A 188 -5.88 14.40 -1.67
CA GLN A 188 -5.69 12.96 -1.88
C GLN A 188 -4.22 12.59 -2.03
N ASP A 189 -3.46 13.39 -2.76
CA ASP A 189 -2.02 13.23 -2.93
C ASP A 189 -1.28 13.44 -1.61
N PHE A 190 -1.71 14.41 -0.80
CA PHE A 190 -1.25 14.61 0.58
C PHE A 190 -1.25 13.29 1.38
N ASN A 191 -2.37 12.56 1.41
CA ASN A 191 -2.46 11.28 2.10
C ASN A 191 -1.58 10.18 1.46
N LEU A 192 -1.42 10.20 0.13
CA LEU A 192 -0.53 9.25 -0.54
C LEU A 192 0.93 9.49 -0.19
N HIS A 193 1.35 10.75 -0.06
CA HIS A 193 2.70 11.14 0.31
C HIS A 193 3.00 10.82 1.77
N ILE A 194 2.06 11.01 2.70
CA ILE A 194 2.22 10.57 4.10
C ILE A 194 2.46 9.06 4.15
N HIS A 195 1.59 8.25 3.54
CA HIS A 195 1.78 6.79 3.49
C HIS A 195 3.08 6.35 2.81
N ARG A 196 3.54 7.12 1.83
CA ARG A 196 4.82 6.87 1.17
C ARG A 196 5.98 7.09 2.14
N LEU A 197 5.94 8.18 2.91
CA LEU A 197 7.00 8.50 3.86
C LEU A 197 7.04 7.49 5.00
N GLU A 198 5.89 7.11 5.56
CA GLU A 198 5.77 6.03 6.54
C GLU A 198 6.33 4.71 6.00
N ASP A 199 6.08 4.40 4.72
CA ASP A 199 6.67 3.23 4.10
C ASP A 199 8.20 3.30 4.05
N LEU A 200 8.76 4.44 3.63
CA LEU A 200 10.21 4.62 3.56
C LEU A 200 10.87 4.49 4.93
N HIS A 201 10.29 5.06 5.99
CA HIS A 201 10.78 4.90 7.37
C HIS A 201 10.78 3.43 7.80
N ARG A 202 9.65 2.73 7.63
CA ARG A 202 9.56 1.29 7.94
C ARG A 202 10.57 0.45 7.15
N GLN A 203 10.82 0.76 5.88
CA GLN A 203 11.82 0.03 5.11
C GLN A 203 13.24 0.32 5.61
N ALA A 204 13.55 1.55 6.00
CA ALA A 204 14.85 1.90 6.57
C ALA A 204 15.10 1.14 7.89
N GLU A 205 14.13 1.10 8.79
CA GLU A 205 14.19 0.32 10.04
C GLU A 205 14.36 -1.18 9.76
N ARG A 206 13.61 -1.72 8.80
CA ARG A 206 13.75 -3.13 8.40
C ARG A 206 15.15 -3.46 7.89
N LEU A 207 15.72 -2.61 7.04
CA LEU A 207 17.08 -2.78 6.53
C LEU A 207 18.11 -2.68 7.65
N ALA A 208 17.93 -1.75 8.60
CA ALA A 208 18.79 -1.65 9.78
C ALA A 208 18.75 -2.91 10.67
N MET A 209 17.61 -3.62 10.70
CA MET A 209 17.45 -4.93 11.34
C MET A 209 17.95 -6.11 10.47
N GLY A 210 18.59 -5.86 9.32
CA GLY A 210 19.04 -6.92 8.41
C GLY A 210 17.90 -7.66 7.69
N LYS A 211 16.67 -7.13 7.69
CA LYS A 211 15.51 -7.76 7.06
C LYS A 211 15.38 -7.31 5.61
N ARG A 212 14.93 -8.23 4.74
CA ARG A 212 14.61 -7.93 3.34
C ARG A 212 13.45 -6.90 3.23
N PRO A 213 13.47 -6.01 2.22
CA PRO A 213 12.40 -5.06 1.98
C PRO A 213 11.09 -5.76 1.61
N THR A 214 9.96 -5.04 1.70
CA THR A 214 8.63 -5.59 1.36
C THR A 214 7.99 -4.86 0.18
N PRO A 215 8.48 -5.07 -1.07
CA PRO A 215 7.89 -4.43 -2.23
C PRO A 215 6.43 -4.80 -2.42
N ARG A 216 5.61 -3.83 -2.81
CA ARG A 216 4.18 -4.05 -3.06
C ARG A 216 3.61 -3.07 -4.06
N ILE A 217 2.52 -3.48 -4.70
CA ILE A 217 1.75 -2.66 -5.64
C ILE A 217 0.33 -2.57 -5.12
N VAL A 218 -0.16 -1.36 -4.84
CA VAL A 218 -1.54 -1.15 -4.40
C VAL A 218 -2.39 -0.66 -5.57
N VAL A 219 -3.36 -1.47 -5.94
CA VAL A 219 -4.34 -1.20 -6.98
C VAL A 219 -5.58 -0.60 -6.32
N ALA A 220 -5.85 0.67 -6.60
CA ALA A 220 -7.08 1.35 -6.20
C ALA A 220 -7.85 1.80 -7.45
N PHE A 221 -9.09 1.33 -7.60
CA PHE A 221 -9.97 1.76 -8.66
C PHE A 221 -10.67 3.08 -8.32
N ASP A 222 -11.27 3.68 -9.33
CA ASP A 222 -12.20 4.81 -9.23
C ASP A 222 -13.14 4.67 -8.00
N PRO A 223 -13.40 5.76 -7.25
CA PRO A 223 -14.27 5.74 -6.07
C PRO A 223 -15.71 5.29 -6.35
N ARG A 224 -16.19 5.37 -7.60
CA ARG A 224 -17.51 4.87 -8.04
C ARG A 224 -17.61 3.34 -8.08
N ARG A 225 -16.51 2.63 -7.88
CA ARG A 225 -16.52 1.16 -7.85
C ARG A 225 -17.46 0.64 -6.74
N PRO A 226 -18.14 -0.49 -6.96
CA PRO A 226 -18.96 -1.08 -5.91
C PRO A 226 -18.13 -1.52 -4.72
N ARG A 227 -18.64 -1.28 -3.51
CA ARG A 227 -18.26 -1.98 -2.29
C ARG A 227 -19.37 -2.94 -1.92
N THR A 228 -19.02 -4.16 -1.57
CA THR A 228 -20.00 -5.19 -1.20
C THR A 228 -19.59 -5.85 0.11
N PRO A 229 -20.54 -6.20 0.99
CA PRO A 229 -20.23 -6.90 2.24
C PRO A 229 -19.53 -8.25 1.98
N LEU A 230 -18.61 -8.60 2.88
CA LEU A 230 -18.08 -9.95 3.00
C LEU A 230 -19.06 -10.78 3.85
N SER A 231 -19.32 -12.00 3.43
CA SER A 231 -20.07 -12.98 4.21
C SER A 231 -19.18 -13.60 5.30
N ASP A 232 -19.78 -14.15 6.34
CA ASP A 232 -19.05 -14.86 7.41
C ASP A 232 -18.18 -15.99 6.86
N GLY A 233 -18.62 -16.63 5.77
CA GLY A 233 -17.83 -17.63 5.05
C GLY A 233 -16.53 -17.09 4.49
N GLU A 234 -16.55 -15.86 3.98
CA GLU A 234 -15.42 -15.20 3.37
C GLU A 234 -14.50 -14.57 4.41
N MET A 235 -15.06 -14.12 5.54
CA MET A 235 -14.29 -13.62 6.69
C MET A 235 -13.29 -14.67 7.22
N ARG A 236 -13.53 -15.97 7.00
CA ARG A 236 -12.59 -17.05 7.38
C ARG A 236 -11.30 -17.09 6.55
N HIS A 237 -11.24 -16.37 5.43
CA HIS A 237 -10.05 -16.34 4.58
C HIS A 237 -9.05 -15.24 4.98
N PHE A 238 -9.34 -14.45 6.02
CA PHE A 238 -8.36 -13.51 6.56
C PHE A 238 -7.16 -14.27 7.14
N THR A 239 -5.96 -13.84 6.74
CA THR A 239 -4.70 -14.40 7.23
C THR A 239 -3.66 -13.30 7.41
N VAL A 240 -2.83 -13.43 8.45
CA VAL A 240 -1.65 -12.58 8.63
C VAL A 240 -0.44 -13.10 7.84
N ARG A 241 -0.51 -14.33 7.34
CA ARG A 241 0.56 -14.96 6.55
C ARG A 241 0.59 -14.33 5.15
N MET A 242 1.64 -13.58 4.90
CA MET A 242 1.89 -12.94 3.61
C MET A 242 2.79 -13.84 2.75
N GLU A 243 2.49 -13.99 1.46
CA GLU A 243 3.20 -14.87 0.53
C GLU A 243 3.67 -14.08 -0.69
N PHE A 244 4.92 -14.28 -1.11
CA PHE A 244 5.48 -13.62 -2.27
C PHE A 244 4.64 -13.89 -3.53
N GLY A 245 4.35 -12.83 -4.28
CA GLY A 245 3.55 -12.89 -5.49
C GLY A 245 2.05 -13.04 -5.24
N ALA A 246 1.58 -13.05 -3.98
CA ALA A 246 0.16 -13.12 -3.69
C ALA A 246 -0.52 -11.76 -3.90
N VAL A 247 -1.78 -11.82 -4.31
CA VAL A 247 -2.69 -10.69 -4.46
C VAL A 247 -3.72 -10.78 -3.35
N TYR A 248 -3.80 -9.73 -2.56
CA TYR A 248 -4.71 -9.62 -1.45
C TYR A 248 -5.82 -8.62 -1.75
N LEU A 249 -7.00 -8.81 -1.17
CA LEU A 249 -7.97 -7.72 -1.06
C LEU A 249 -7.31 -6.54 -0.36
N ASN A 250 -7.44 -5.36 -0.95
CA ASN A 250 -6.98 -4.16 -0.29
C ASN A 250 -8.03 -3.66 0.71
N TYR A 251 -7.56 -3.02 1.78
CA TYR A 251 -8.42 -2.32 2.72
C TYR A 251 -9.12 -1.17 1.99
N CYS A 252 -10.46 -1.15 2.04
CA CYS A 252 -11.29 -0.23 1.26
C CYS A 252 -12.23 0.62 2.12
N VAL A 253 -11.94 0.68 3.43
CA VAL A 253 -12.65 1.47 4.44
C VAL A 253 -11.75 2.65 4.85
N VAL A 254 -12.35 3.75 5.29
CA VAL A 254 -11.64 4.93 5.81
C VAL A 254 -11.47 4.73 7.32
N GLY A 255 -10.25 4.88 7.82
CA GLY A 255 -9.84 4.57 9.19
C GLY A 255 -8.63 3.66 9.20
N LYS A 256 -8.21 3.19 10.38
CA LYS A 256 -7.08 2.26 10.54
C LYS A 256 -7.56 0.83 10.75
N HIS A 257 -6.85 -0.12 10.16
CA HIS A 257 -7.07 -1.53 10.45
C HIS A 257 -6.42 -1.91 11.79
N LEU A 258 -7.00 -2.83 12.56
CA LEU A 258 -6.50 -3.20 13.90
C LEU A 258 -5.06 -3.75 13.87
N MET A 259 -4.72 -4.47 12.80
CA MET A 259 -3.36 -4.98 12.56
C MET A 259 -2.35 -3.88 12.18
N GLU A 260 -2.81 -2.72 11.69
CA GLU A 260 -1.95 -1.55 11.42
C GLU A 260 -1.65 -0.83 12.74
N LEU A 261 -2.64 -0.65 13.61
CA LEU A 261 -2.41 -0.10 14.96
C LEU A 261 -1.37 -0.87 15.76
N PHE A 262 -1.47 -2.21 15.75
CA PHE A 262 -0.48 -3.07 16.38
C PHE A 262 0.93 -2.91 15.79
N GLN A 263 1.04 -2.64 14.49
CA GLN A 263 2.34 -2.51 13.82
C GLN A 263 2.96 -1.13 14.02
N ASP A 264 2.14 -0.09 14.14
CA ASP A 264 2.58 1.29 14.28
C ASP A 264 2.78 1.70 15.76
N ASP A 265 2.53 0.80 16.71
CA ASP A 265 2.55 1.06 18.17
C ASP A 265 1.71 2.28 18.59
N ASP A 266 0.65 2.54 17.83
CA ASP A 266 -0.09 3.81 17.82
C ASP A 266 -1.30 3.76 18.76
N GLU A 267 -1.06 3.37 20.01
CA GLU A 267 -2.09 3.03 20.99
C GLU A 267 -2.90 4.23 21.49
N ASP A 268 -2.35 5.44 21.49
CA ASP A 268 -2.96 6.60 22.15
C ASP A 268 -3.56 7.63 21.16
N GLU A 269 -3.18 7.58 19.88
CA GLU A 269 -3.54 8.62 18.89
C GLU A 269 -4.79 8.27 18.05
N CYS A 270 -5.16 6.99 17.96
CA CYS A 270 -6.31 6.53 17.18
C CYS A 270 -7.50 6.20 18.08
N GLY A 271 -8.51 7.07 18.06
CA GLY A 271 -9.80 6.86 18.73
C GLY A 271 -10.51 5.59 18.23
N ASP A 272 -11.23 4.90 19.12
CA ASP A 272 -11.89 3.62 18.85
C ASP A 272 -12.84 3.69 17.63
N GLU A 273 -13.44 4.85 17.34
CA GLU A 273 -14.33 5.09 16.20
C GLU A 273 -13.65 5.02 14.81
N ASN A 274 -12.34 5.19 14.79
CA ASN A 274 -11.50 5.19 13.59
C ASN A 274 -10.85 3.82 13.32
N VAL A 275 -10.94 2.89 14.26
CA VAL A 275 -10.48 1.51 14.09
C VAL A 275 -11.61 0.68 13.50
N ARG A 276 -11.42 0.10 12.31
CA ARG A 276 -12.51 -0.63 11.64
C ARG A 276 -12.01 -1.94 11.03
N PRO A 277 -12.55 -3.09 11.47
CA PRO A 277 -12.31 -4.36 10.77
C PRO A 277 -12.83 -4.28 9.33
N GLN A 278 -12.12 -4.92 8.40
CA GLN A 278 -12.58 -4.99 7.02
C GLN A 278 -13.80 -5.90 6.90
N ARG A 279 -14.98 -5.32 6.68
CA ARG A 279 -16.26 -6.04 6.46
C ARG A 279 -16.77 -5.98 5.03
N THR A 280 -16.11 -5.20 4.18
CA THR A 280 -16.49 -5.01 2.78
C THR A 280 -15.31 -5.27 1.86
N MET A 281 -15.60 -5.69 0.64
CA MET A 281 -14.64 -5.84 -0.44
C MET A 281 -14.99 -4.93 -1.63
N SER A 282 -13.99 -4.64 -2.44
CA SER A 282 -14.12 -3.99 -3.75
C SER A 282 -13.17 -4.63 -4.75
N ALA A 283 -13.04 -4.07 -5.95
CA ALA A 283 -12.05 -4.50 -6.93
C ALA A 283 -10.60 -4.14 -6.55
N ASP A 284 -10.39 -3.33 -5.51
CA ASP A 284 -9.05 -2.96 -5.06
C ASP A 284 -8.25 -4.15 -4.57
N ALA A 285 -6.94 -4.09 -4.81
CA ALA A 285 -6.04 -5.19 -4.49
C ALA A 285 -4.66 -4.68 -4.07
N GLN A 286 -3.91 -5.53 -3.38
CA GLN A 286 -2.49 -5.34 -3.10
C GLN A 286 -1.73 -6.55 -3.62
N CYS A 287 -0.82 -6.34 -4.57
CA CYS A 287 0.14 -7.36 -4.99
C CYS A 287 1.35 -7.26 -4.07
N TYR A 288 1.69 -8.34 -3.38
CA TYR A 288 2.80 -8.39 -2.43
C TYR A 288 3.99 -9.11 -3.05
N PHE A 289 5.18 -8.53 -2.94
CA PHE A 289 6.45 -9.06 -3.43
C PHE A 289 7.55 -9.00 -2.36
N GLY A 290 7.16 -8.91 -1.09
CA GLY A 290 8.08 -9.10 0.02
C GLY A 290 8.30 -10.58 0.32
N PRO A 291 9.19 -10.89 1.29
CA PRO A 291 9.43 -12.25 1.76
C PRO A 291 8.13 -12.94 2.16
N SER A 292 8.00 -14.20 1.77
CA SER A 292 6.97 -15.09 2.29
C SER A 292 7.17 -15.34 3.78
N MET A 293 6.08 -15.33 4.53
CA MET A 293 6.05 -15.58 5.96
C MET A 293 5.85 -17.07 6.23
N SER A 294 6.65 -17.64 7.12
CA SER A 294 6.49 -19.02 7.58
C SER A 294 5.24 -19.18 8.47
N GLU A 295 4.82 -20.43 8.71
CA GLU A 295 3.71 -20.69 9.64
C GLU A 295 4.04 -20.27 11.07
N GLU A 296 5.29 -20.46 11.49
CA GLU A 296 5.78 -20.06 12.81
C GLU A 296 5.79 -18.54 12.96
N GLU A 297 6.29 -17.79 11.96
CA GLU A 297 6.28 -16.33 11.98
C GLU A 297 4.85 -15.78 12.03
N ALA A 298 3.92 -16.40 11.29
CA ALA A 298 2.51 -16.02 11.32
C ALA A 298 1.86 -16.30 12.68
N ALA A 299 2.15 -17.45 13.29
CA ALA A 299 1.67 -17.82 14.62
C ALA A 299 2.23 -16.88 15.69
N GLN A 300 3.53 -16.58 15.64
CA GLN A 300 4.18 -15.65 16.56
C GLN A 300 3.57 -14.25 16.45
N LYS A 301 3.38 -13.73 15.23
CA LYS A 301 2.76 -12.43 15.01
C LYS A 301 1.33 -12.34 15.58
N LEU A 302 0.56 -13.42 15.50
CA LEU A 302 -0.76 -13.49 16.13
C LEU A 302 -0.67 -13.56 17.65
N SER A 303 0.30 -14.30 18.20
CA SER A 303 0.55 -14.33 19.64
C SER A 303 0.87 -12.95 20.17
N ASP A 304 1.84 -12.26 19.54
CA ASP A 304 2.27 -10.91 19.91
C ASP A 304 1.10 -9.92 19.85
N PHE A 305 0.29 -10.00 18.79
CA PHE A 305 -0.92 -9.19 18.65
C PHE A 305 -1.91 -9.44 19.80
N HIS A 306 -2.10 -10.70 20.20
CA HIS A 306 -3.01 -11.04 21.29
C HIS A 306 -2.47 -10.61 22.66
N ASP A 307 -1.15 -10.67 22.86
CA ASP A 307 -0.49 -10.14 24.06
C ASP A 307 -0.65 -8.62 24.15
N TRP A 308 -0.38 -7.92 23.06
CA TRP A 308 -0.62 -6.48 22.91
C TRP A 308 -2.07 -6.13 23.24
N LEU A 309 -3.05 -6.79 22.61
CA LEU A 309 -4.48 -6.53 22.86
C LEU A 309 -4.90 -6.81 24.31
N ARG A 310 -4.24 -7.78 24.99
CA ARG A 310 -4.48 -8.08 26.41
C ARG A 310 -3.88 -7.02 27.33
N ALA A 311 -2.75 -6.43 26.94
CA ALA A 311 -2.06 -5.41 27.72
C ALA A 311 -2.84 -4.09 27.76
N SER A 312 -3.53 -3.71 26.67
CA SER A 312 -4.28 -2.44 26.56
C SER A 312 -5.70 -2.53 27.17
N PRO A 313 -5.95 -2.05 28.43
CA PRO A 313 -7.19 -2.35 29.15
C PRO A 313 -8.44 -1.66 28.58
N HIS A 314 -8.24 -0.49 27.96
CA HIS A 314 -9.30 0.28 27.29
C HIS A 314 -9.79 -0.44 26.02
N ARG A 315 -8.86 -0.94 25.20
CA ARG A 315 -9.17 -1.62 23.93
C ARG A 315 -9.75 -3.01 24.14
N ARG A 316 -9.36 -3.71 25.22
CA ARG A 316 -10.00 -4.98 25.59
C ARG A 316 -11.52 -4.83 25.77
N ARG A 317 -12.05 -3.69 26.23
CA ARG A 317 -13.51 -3.52 26.38
C ARG A 317 -14.25 -3.26 25.06
N SER A 318 -13.62 -2.58 24.11
CA SER A 318 -14.23 -2.23 22.82
C SER A 318 -14.12 -3.36 21.78
N TRP A 319 -13.09 -4.20 21.89
CA TRP A 319 -12.75 -5.20 20.87
C TRP A 319 -12.81 -6.66 21.37
N CYS A 320 -12.92 -6.90 22.68
CA CYS A 320 -13.23 -8.21 23.27
C CYS A 320 -14.74 -8.22 23.59
N PRO A 321 -15.51 -9.24 23.17
CA PRO A 321 -15.09 -10.63 22.99
C PRO A 321 -15.05 -11.08 21.52
N LEU A 322 -14.57 -10.25 20.60
CA LEU A 322 -14.58 -10.64 19.19
C LEU A 322 -13.61 -11.81 18.94
N GLU A 323 -14.12 -12.93 18.40
CA GLU A 323 -13.26 -14.02 17.94
C GLU A 323 -12.33 -13.52 16.82
N GLN A 324 -11.18 -14.18 16.60
CA GLN A 324 -10.17 -13.79 15.61
C GLN A 324 -10.76 -13.53 14.20
N GLN A 325 -11.78 -14.30 13.80
CA GLN A 325 -12.47 -14.14 12.51
C GLN A 325 -13.36 -12.89 12.44
N GLN A 326 -13.81 -12.39 13.59
CA GLN A 326 -14.57 -11.14 13.70
C GLN A 326 -13.65 -9.92 13.69
N LEU A 327 -12.36 -10.08 13.99
CA LEU A 327 -11.37 -9.01 13.96
C LEU A 327 -10.79 -8.76 12.55
N ALA A 328 -11.08 -9.62 11.58
CA ALA A 328 -10.59 -9.50 10.20
C ALA A 328 -9.05 -9.37 10.12
N LEU A 329 -8.31 -10.06 10.99
CA LEU A 329 -6.86 -9.86 11.12
C LEU A 329 -6.09 -10.26 9.86
N GLY A 330 -5.27 -9.34 9.36
CA GLY A 330 -4.46 -9.56 8.15
C GLY A 330 -5.23 -9.23 6.88
N ARG A 331 -5.13 -10.09 5.85
CA ARG A 331 -5.71 -9.85 4.53
C ARG A 331 -6.26 -11.14 3.92
N ILE A 332 -7.17 -11.02 2.94
CA ILE A 332 -7.72 -12.16 2.19
C ILE A 332 -6.94 -12.33 0.87
N PRO A 333 -6.25 -13.46 0.64
CA PRO A 333 -5.63 -13.75 -0.65
C PRO A 333 -6.69 -14.09 -1.70
N VAL A 334 -6.59 -13.50 -2.89
CA VAL A 334 -7.54 -13.67 -4.00
C VAL A 334 -6.89 -14.17 -5.29
N ALA A 335 -5.58 -14.01 -5.46
CA ALA A 335 -4.82 -14.58 -6.57
C ALA A 335 -3.35 -14.75 -6.21
N ALA A 336 -2.59 -15.50 -7.01
CA ALA A 336 -1.15 -15.65 -6.87
C ALA A 336 -0.43 -15.47 -8.22
N LEU A 337 0.80 -14.98 -8.20
CA LEU A 337 1.62 -14.77 -9.40
C LEU A 337 1.79 -16.10 -10.15
N ASP A 338 1.59 -16.08 -11.47
CA ASP A 338 1.81 -17.23 -12.34
C ASP A 338 3.31 -17.47 -12.55
N ARG A 339 3.94 -18.14 -11.59
CA ARG A 339 5.37 -18.51 -11.66
C ARG A 339 5.70 -19.49 -12.79
N SER A 340 4.70 -20.08 -13.44
CA SER A 340 4.90 -20.97 -14.59
C SER A 340 5.07 -20.22 -15.90
N HIS A 341 4.80 -18.91 -15.93
CA HIS A 341 4.89 -18.12 -17.14
C HIS A 341 6.34 -18.04 -17.65
N PRO A 342 6.61 -18.29 -18.94
CA PRO A 342 7.97 -18.37 -19.48
C PRO A 342 8.87 -17.15 -19.21
N SER A 343 8.28 -15.95 -19.05
CA SER A 343 9.04 -14.72 -18.78
C SER A 343 9.58 -14.60 -17.35
N ILE A 344 9.10 -15.42 -16.41
CA ILE A 344 9.55 -15.44 -15.00
C ILE A 344 9.79 -16.85 -14.45
N ALA A 345 9.53 -17.90 -15.24
CA ALA A 345 9.78 -19.28 -14.86
C ALA A 345 11.27 -19.49 -14.54
N GLY A 346 11.56 -20.08 -13.39
CA GLY A 346 12.92 -20.31 -12.91
C GLY A 346 13.64 -19.10 -12.30
N LEU A 347 13.03 -17.91 -12.32
CA LEU A 347 13.61 -16.73 -11.65
C LEU A 347 13.40 -16.81 -10.13
N SER A 348 14.38 -16.30 -9.38
CA SER A 348 14.28 -16.08 -7.93
C SER A 348 13.29 -14.93 -7.63
N GLU A 349 12.88 -14.82 -6.36
CA GLU A 349 12.01 -13.73 -5.92
C GLU A 349 12.68 -12.35 -6.14
N GLU A 350 13.97 -12.25 -5.85
CA GLU A 350 14.79 -11.05 -6.05
C GLU A 350 14.86 -10.67 -7.53
N GLN A 351 15.12 -11.64 -8.42
CA GLN A 351 15.15 -11.40 -9.86
C GLN A 351 13.80 -10.92 -10.42
N ILE A 352 12.69 -11.44 -9.87
CA ILE A 352 11.35 -10.98 -10.23
C ILE A 352 11.12 -9.55 -9.74
N VAL A 353 11.49 -9.23 -8.50
CA VAL A 353 11.39 -7.87 -7.94
C VAL A 353 12.22 -6.90 -8.78
N ASP A 354 13.45 -7.26 -9.12
CA ASP A 354 14.30 -6.46 -10.00
C ASP A 354 13.65 -6.25 -11.36
N LYS A 355 13.06 -7.26 -11.98
CA LYS A 355 12.38 -7.09 -13.27
C LYS A 355 11.18 -6.12 -13.19
N ILE A 356 10.53 -6.03 -12.03
CA ILE A 356 9.38 -5.13 -11.80
C ILE A 356 9.84 -3.71 -11.48
N ALA A 357 11.04 -3.53 -10.93
CA ALA A 357 11.42 -2.31 -10.24
C ALA A 357 11.51 -1.06 -11.15
N ASP A 358 11.66 -1.24 -12.46
CA ASP A 358 11.64 -0.14 -13.44
C ASP A 358 10.22 0.32 -13.82
N PHE A 359 9.19 -0.46 -13.44
CA PHE A 359 7.79 -0.27 -13.81
C PHE A 359 6.97 0.30 -12.64
N GLN A 360 7.15 1.60 -12.38
CA GLN A 360 6.56 2.29 -11.22
C GLN A 360 5.18 2.93 -11.49
N GLU A 361 4.61 2.76 -12.69
CA GLU A 361 3.30 3.32 -13.07
C GLU A 361 2.28 2.26 -13.50
N LEU A 362 1.29 1.99 -12.66
CA LEU A 362 0.20 1.07 -12.95
C LEU A 362 -0.79 1.66 -13.96
N CYS A 363 -0.95 0.99 -15.09
CA CYS A 363 -1.84 1.41 -16.18
C CYS A 363 -3.21 0.73 -16.15
N SER A 364 -3.27 -0.57 -15.85
CA SER A 364 -4.55 -1.28 -15.73
C SER A 364 -4.44 -2.57 -14.95
N LEU A 365 -5.56 -2.96 -14.33
CA LEU A 365 -5.80 -4.33 -13.86
C LEU A 365 -6.93 -4.93 -14.71
N ARG A 366 -6.70 -6.12 -15.29
CA ARG A 366 -7.65 -6.75 -16.22
C ARG A 366 -7.88 -8.22 -15.92
N VAL A 367 -9.11 -8.69 -16.03
CA VAL A 367 -9.42 -10.12 -16.15
C VAL A 367 -9.46 -10.49 -17.61
N VAL A 368 -8.69 -11.50 -18.02
CA VAL A 368 -8.70 -11.99 -19.41
C VAL A 368 -9.01 -13.48 -19.47
N PRO A 369 -9.73 -13.95 -20.51
CA PRO A 369 -9.92 -15.38 -20.75
C PRO A 369 -8.59 -16.07 -21.03
N HIS A 370 -8.42 -17.30 -20.52
CA HIS A 370 -7.21 -18.10 -20.70
C HIS A 370 -6.77 -18.21 -22.19
N ALA A 371 -7.74 -18.41 -23.09
CA ALA A 371 -7.49 -18.56 -24.53
C ALA A 371 -6.90 -17.30 -25.21
N ARG A 372 -7.12 -16.09 -24.67
CA ARG A 372 -6.61 -14.84 -25.26
C ARG A 372 -5.16 -14.52 -24.86
N LEU A 373 -4.60 -15.21 -23.86
CA LEU A 373 -3.22 -14.99 -23.41
C LEU A 373 -2.21 -15.71 -24.29
N GLN A 374 -2.57 -16.88 -24.83
CA GLN A 374 -1.70 -17.64 -25.73
C GLN A 374 -1.42 -16.93 -27.06
N GLN A 375 -2.16 -15.85 -27.37
CA GLN A 375 -2.07 -15.11 -28.63
C GLN A 375 -1.22 -13.83 -28.56
N ARG A 376 -0.65 -13.49 -27.40
CA ARG A 376 0.30 -12.37 -27.28
C ARG A 376 1.67 -12.87 -26.80
N PRO A 377 2.55 -13.30 -27.72
CA PRO A 377 3.96 -13.44 -27.44
C PRO A 377 4.58 -12.04 -27.46
N GLY A 378 4.56 -11.35 -26.33
CA GLY A 378 5.25 -10.09 -26.11
C GLY A 378 5.70 -10.03 -24.65
N PRO A 379 6.77 -9.29 -24.33
CA PRO A 379 7.39 -9.27 -22.99
C PRO A 379 6.43 -8.94 -21.85
#